data_AF-A0A9E3P3U4-F1
#
_entry.id   AF-A0A9E3P3U4-F1
#
_cell.length_a   1.000
_cell.length_b   1.000
_cell.length_c   1.000
_cell.angle_alpha   90.00
_cell.angle_beta   90.00
_cell.angle_gamma   90.00
#
_symmetry.space_group_name_H-M   'P 1'
#
loop_
_entity.id
_entity.type
_entity.pdbx_description
1 polymer ?
#
loop_
_entity_poly.entity_id
_entity_poly.type
_entity_poly.pdbx_seq_one_letter_code
_entity_poly.pdbx_strand_id
1 'polypeptide(L)'
;MGRTLRAVPVVMIACAVAACSGGDDGAPDPMTGGYGNGTTTGPGGVTLGPDGMPVGPDGKPLAPKLDGKYELSNYFDLTSSGVFPNVANDTLKALSNFKETPTQTMVDLLDAANVPIVPTVINAIPSLIRGYVLGWIDENIVKSFYKSVPFAQTLTSMLDDLATITTKFELVTNLDLPVGDGIGDAQGTHTFSGVAWNWQEKRNFIGAPEVIKSLEAMPVAANAVALEKRSPELESGRLKLEEHKFTIPIGSFAVLAADRLAKDKFGATGLRDALGKVVNCEAIAEDVSKRCINPPGPGKICVDHKSEIKGLCNTGLDVLIGVVQGQIMRLDLPFLRLKEGTAQMWDAPTEGGPLDATIDRIDKGFWTAFVTVGKTEKPILATFVGRRTGDVASPSR
;
A
#
# COMPACT_ATOMS: atom_id res chain seq x y z
N MET A 1 39.46 5.45 34.48
CA MET A 1 39.29 5.84 33.07
C MET A 1 37.81 5.71 32.71
N GLY A 2 37.06 6.80 32.87
CA GLY A 2 35.62 6.85 32.59
C GLY A 2 35.37 7.28 31.15
N ARG A 3 34.47 6.58 30.45
CA ARG A 3 33.92 7.02 29.17
C ARG A 3 32.42 7.26 29.33
N THR A 4 32.07 8.51 29.15
CA THR A 4 30.73 9.10 29.14
C THR A 4 29.96 8.65 27.89
N LEU A 5 28.78 8.07 28.10
CA LEU A 5 27.76 7.87 27.07
C LEU A 5 27.18 9.26 26.70
N ARG A 6 27.38 9.68 25.45
CA ARG A 6 26.71 10.86 24.90
C ARG A 6 25.31 10.46 24.43
N ALA A 7 24.31 11.14 24.97
CA ALA A 7 22.94 11.14 24.45
C ALA A 7 22.92 11.76 23.05
N VAL A 8 22.26 11.10 22.10
CA VAL A 8 21.94 11.64 20.78
C VAL A 8 20.51 12.19 20.86
N PRO A 9 20.26 13.47 20.53
CA PRO A 9 18.91 14.01 20.50
C PRO A 9 18.15 13.46 19.29
N VAL A 10 16.96 12.92 19.54
CA VAL A 10 15.98 12.59 18.50
C VAL A 10 15.38 13.91 18.02
N VAL A 11 15.72 14.31 16.80
CA VAL A 11 15.08 15.42 16.09
C VAL A 11 13.77 14.90 15.51
N MET A 12 12.63 15.36 16.04
CA MET A 12 11.34 15.20 15.37
C MET A 12 11.29 16.12 14.16
N ILE A 13 11.28 15.52 12.97
CA ILE A 13 10.99 16.23 11.72
C ILE A 13 9.47 16.29 11.59
N ALA A 14 8.90 17.47 11.79
CA ALA A 14 7.53 17.76 11.41
C ALA A 14 7.47 17.86 9.88
N CYS A 15 6.94 16.84 9.21
CA CYS A 15 6.58 16.93 7.80
C CYS A 15 5.30 17.77 7.69
N ALA A 16 5.47 19.06 7.36
CA ALA A 16 4.39 19.86 6.82
C ALA A 16 3.98 19.27 5.47
N VAL A 17 2.72 18.88 5.34
CA VAL A 17 2.13 18.48 4.06
C VAL A 17 1.96 19.76 3.24
N ALA A 18 2.93 20.03 2.36
CA ALA A 18 2.77 21.03 1.31
C ALA A 18 1.86 20.42 0.24
N ALA A 19 0.63 20.94 0.15
CA ALA A 19 -0.25 20.67 -0.98
C ALA A 19 0.36 21.33 -2.23
N CYS A 20 0.91 20.51 -3.13
CA CYS A 20 1.26 20.97 -4.47
C CYS A 20 -0.03 21.06 -5.29
N SER A 21 -0.50 22.29 -5.49
CA SER A 21 -1.50 22.64 -6.49
C SER A 21 -0.91 22.43 -7.88
N GLY A 22 -1.46 21.49 -8.64
CA GLY A 22 -1.26 21.40 -10.08
C GLY A 22 -1.91 22.61 -10.75
N GLY A 23 -1.10 23.38 -11.48
CA GLY A 23 -1.56 24.46 -12.33
C GLY A 23 -2.23 23.89 -13.59
N ASP A 24 -3.41 24.43 -13.89
CA ASP A 24 -4.03 24.30 -15.20
C ASP A 24 -4.32 25.74 -15.69
N ASP A 25 -3.61 26.12 -16.75
CA ASP A 25 -3.68 27.41 -17.39
C ASP A 25 -4.97 27.49 -18.23
N GLY A 26 -6.02 28.02 -17.63
CA GLY A 26 -7.26 28.38 -18.32
C GLY A 26 -7.77 29.71 -17.78
N ALA A 27 -7.37 30.82 -18.41
CA ALA A 27 -7.90 32.14 -18.10
C ALA A 27 -9.42 32.20 -18.33
N PRO A 28 -10.22 32.71 -17.37
CA PRO A 28 -11.55 33.21 -17.66
C PRO A 28 -11.58 34.74 -17.64
N ASP A 29 -12.40 35.27 -18.54
CA ASP A 29 -12.74 36.68 -18.74
C ASP A 29 -13.12 37.45 -17.45
N PRO A 30 -12.96 38.80 -17.45
CA PRO A 30 -13.32 39.65 -16.33
C PRO A 30 -14.84 39.79 -16.22
N MET A 31 -15.49 38.91 -15.47
CA MET A 31 -16.89 39.11 -15.07
C MET A 31 -16.97 40.12 -13.92
N THR A 32 -17.45 41.29 -14.32
CA THR A 32 -17.86 42.42 -13.51
C THR A 32 -19.19 42.10 -12.79
N GLY A 33 -19.23 42.32 -11.47
CA GLY A 33 -20.39 42.85 -10.73
C GLY A 33 -21.68 42.01 -10.63
N GLY A 34 -22.03 41.61 -9.39
CA GLY A 34 -23.41 41.32 -9.03
C GLY A 34 -23.57 40.52 -7.75
N TYR A 35 -23.68 41.20 -6.60
CA TYR A 35 -24.27 40.62 -5.39
C TYR A 35 -25.77 40.41 -5.63
N GLY A 36 -26.11 39.29 -6.29
CA GLY A 36 -27.47 38.82 -6.44
C GLY A 36 -27.83 37.89 -5.28
N ASN A 37 -28.65 38.39 -4.36
CA ASN A 37 -29.33 37.60 -3.33
C ASN A 37 -30.35 36.68 -4.03
N GLY A 38 -29.90 35.54 -4.55
CA GLY A 38 -30.71 34.58 -5.30
C GLY A 38 -30.98 33.32 -4.49
N THR A 39 -32.11 33.28 -3.79
CA THR A 39 -32.65 32.09 -3.13
C THR A 39 -33.17 31.09 -4.16
N THR A 40 -32.31 30.20 -4.65
CA THR A 40 -32.75 29.03 -5.42
C THR A 40 -33.18 27.92 -4.45
N THR A 41 -34.47 27.89 -4.12
CA THR A 41 -35.13 26.83 -3.37
C THR A 41 -35.41 25.62 -4.28
N GLY A 42 -34.45 24.70 -4.34
CA GLY A 42 -34.74 23.33 -4.78
C GLY A 42 -35.64 22.60 -3.76
N PRO A 43 -36.41 21.57 -4.17
CA PRO A 43 -37.21 20.78 -3.24
C PRO A 43 -36.27 19.99 -2.32
N GLY A 44 -36.08 20.50 -1.09
CA GLY A 44 -35.08 20.04 -0.12
C GLY A 44 -34.04 21.09 0.26
N GLY A 45 -34.13 22.32 -0.27
CA GLY A 45 -33.12 23.36 -0.14
C GLY A 45 -32.88 23.81 1.30
N VAL A 46 -31.73 23.43 1.85
CA VAL A 46 -31.15 24.07 3.03
C VAL A 46 -30.96 25.55 2.71
N THR A 47 -31.53 26.43 3.52
CA THR A 47 -31.32 27.87 3.41
C THR A 47 -30.22 28.28 4.37
N LEU A 48 -29.35 29.20 3.99
CA LEU A 48 -28.37 29.76 4.93
C LEU A 48 -28.97 30.94 5.67
N GLY A 49 -28.84 30.93 6.99
CA GLY A 49 -29.18 32.05 7.86
C GLY A 49 -28.25 33.25 7.66
N PRO A 50 -28.55 34.41 8.28
CA PRO A 50 -27.70 35.60 8.23
C PRO A 50 -26.27 35.38 8.76
N ASP A 51 -26.08 34.37 9.59
CA ASP A 51 -24.81 33.90 10.15
C ASP A 51 -24.10 32.86 9.27
N GLY A 52 -24.66 32.52 8.11
CA GLY A 52 -24.14 31.50 7.21
C GLY A 52 -24.46 30.07 7.63
N MET A 53 -25.29 29.86 8.65
CA MET A 53 -25.62 28.53 9.17
C MET A 53 -26.82 27.90 8.42
N PRO A 54 -26.82 26.58 8.21
CA PRO A 54 -28.00 25.86 7.73
C PRO A 54 -29.22 26.08 8.63
N VAL A 55 -30.28 26.66 8.06
CA VAL A 55 -31.58 26.84 8.74
C VAL A 55 -32.68 26.05 8.04
N GLY A 56 -33.61 25.54 8.84
CA GLY A 56 -34.79 24.85 8.37
C GLY A 56 -35.86 25.81 7.84
N PRO A 57 -36.98 25.28 7.32
CA PRO A 57 -38.10 26.10 6.85
C PRO A 57 -38.72 27.00 7.92
N ASP A 58 -38.53 26.67 9.20
CA ASP A 58 -38.97 27.47 10.35
C ASP A 58 -37.97 28.56 10.77
N GLY A 59 -36.88 28.73 10.00
CA GLY A 59 -35.82 29.70 10.26
C GLY A 59 -34.91 29.34 11.43
N LYS A 60 -35.04 28.15 12.02
CA LYS A 60 -34.17 27.70 13.11
C LYS A 60 -32.94 26.97 12.57
N PRO A 61 -31.78 27.06 13.26
CA PRO A 61 -30.62 26.25 12.92
C PRO A 61 -30.96 24.75 12.88
N LEU A 62 -30.66 24.09 11.77
CA LEU A 62 -30.78 22.64 11.66
C LEU A 62 -29.72 22.00 12.54
N ALA A 63 -30.02 20.96 13.32
CA ALA A 63 -28.99 20.17 14.02
C ALA A 63 -28.11 19.42 13.01
N PRO A 64 -26.80 19.19 13.26
CA PRO A 64 -25.97 18.50 12.28
C PRO A 64 -26.28 17.00 12.34
N LYS A 65 -26.49 16.41 11.18
CA LYS A 65 -26.72 14.99 10.98
C LYS A 65 -25.38 14.26 11.03
N LEU A 66 -25.14 13.57 12.14
CA LEU A 66 -23.90 12.82 12.38
C LEU A 66 -23.99 11.37 11.90
N ASP A 67 -25.21 10.81 11.77
CA ASP A 67 -25.44 9.45 11.29
C ASP A 67 -25.21 9.34 9.78
N GLY A 68 -24.85 8.14 9.31
CA GLY A 68 -24.66 7.85 7.91
C GLY A 68 -23.60 6.79 7.66
N LYS A 69 -23.32 6.57 6.37
CA LYS A 69 -22.29 5.63 5.91
C LYS A 69 -21.05 6.40 5.53
N TYR A 70 -19.91 5.99 6.07
CA TYR A 70 -18.62 6.61 5.84
C TYR A 70 -17.64 5.59 5.27
N GLU A 71 -17.01 5.89 4.15
CA GLU A 71 -15.82 5.16 3.71
C GLU A 71 -14.63 5.76 4.45
N LEU A 72 -13.92 4.95 5.24
CA LEU A 72 -12.74 5.35 5.98
C LEU A 72 -11.48 4.83 5.29
N SER A 73 -10.51 5.73 5.13
CA SER A 73 -9.15 5.45 4.69
C SER A 73 -8.25 5.42 5.91
N ASN A 74 -7.86 4.23 6.36
CA ASN A 74 -7.04 4.04 7.55
C ASN A 74 -5.58 3.78 7.14
N TYR A 75 -4.68 4.69 7.44
CA TYR A 75 -3.27 4.63 7.06
C TYR A 75 -2.44 3.95 8.15
N PHE A 76 -1.72 2.90 7.78
CA PHE A 76 -0.82 2.16 8.67
C PHE A 76 0.62 2.27 8.21
N ASP A 77 1.53 2.53 9.15
CA ASP A 77 2.98 2.52 8.92
C ASP A 77 3.68 1.53 9.86
N LEU A 78 4.04 0.36 9.31
CA LEU A 78 4.71 -0.71 10.04
C LEU A 78 6.21 -0.44 10.28
N THR A 79 6.78 0.59 9.63
CA THR A 79 8.20 0.94 9.81
C THR A 79 8.46 1.60 11.17
N SER A 80 7.48 2.38 11.66
CA SER A 80 7.58 3.17 12.89
C SER A 80 7.63 2.35 14.17
N SER A 81 7.11 1.13 14.14
CA SER A 81 6.83 0.30 15.33
C SER A 81 7.87 -0.79 15.56
N GLY A 82 8.90 -0.87 14.72
CA GLY A 82 9.83 -2.02 14.69
C GLY A 82 9.11 -3.35 14.40
N VAL A 83 7.86 -3.27 13.92
CA VAL A 83 7.03 -4.40 13.49
C VAL A 83 7.45 -4.86 12.11
N PHE A 84 8.26 -4.06 11.39
CA PHE A 84 8.84 -4.38 10.10
C PHE A 84 9.14 -5.87 10.03
N PRO A 85 8.28 -6.64 9.35
CA PRO A 85 8.36 -8.08 9.47
C PRO A 85 9.72 -8.50 8.94
N ASN A 86 10.43 -9.38 9.65
CA ASN A 86 11.67 -9.99 9.13
C ASN A 86 11.47 -10.48 7.69
N VAL A 87 10.25 -10.92 7.39
CA VAL A 87 9.69 -11.25 6.09
C VAL A 87 9.89 -10.16 5.01
N ALA A 88 9.58 -8.89 5.29
CA ALA A 88 9.79 -7.80 4.33
C ALA A 88 11.28 -7.57 4.07
N ASN A 89 12.11 -7.70 5.12
CA ASN A 89 13.56 -7.58 5.00
C ASN A 89 14.13 -8.75 4.19
N ASP A 90 13.66 -9.98 4.43
CA ASP A 90 14.09 -11.18 3.71
C ASP A 90 13.68 -11.12 2.23
N THR A 91 12.49 -10.59 1.94
CA THR A 91 12.01 -10.37 0.57
C THR A 91 12.88 -9.36 -0.16
N LEU A 92 13.09 -8.18 0.44
CA LEU A 92 13.92 -7.13 -0.15
C LEU A 92 15.38 -7.58 -0.26
N LYS A 93 15.88 -8.35 0.70
CA LYS A 93 17.22 -8.95 0.67
C LYS A 93 17.35 -9.98 -0.45
N ALA A 94 16.38 -10.86 -0.66
CA ALA A 94 16.41 -11.81 -1.76
C ALA A 94 16.43 -11.09 -3.12
N LEU A 95 15.60 -10.06 -3.27
CA LEU A 95 15.57 -9.26 -4.50
C LEU A 95 16.83 -8.40 -4.69
N SER A 96 17.37 -7.83 -3.60
CA SER A 96 18.63 -7.07 -3.63
C SER A 96 19.81 -7.98 -3.95
N ASN A 97 19.90 -9.15 -3.32
CA ASN A 97 20.91 -10.15 -3.62
C ASN A 97 20.81 -10.61 -5.07
N PHE A 98 19.58 -10.80 -5.58
CA PHE A 98 19.37 -11.16 -6.99
C PHE A 98 19.85 -10.05 -7.94
N LYS A 99 19.67 -8.78 -7.58
CA LYS A 99 20.20 -7.64 -8.35
C LYS A 99 21.75 -7.64 -8.38
N GLU A 100 22.41 -8.02 -7.30
CA GLU A 100 23.87 -8.00 -7.17
C GLU A 100 24.56 -9.27 -7.70
N THR A 101 24.04 -10.44 -7.33
CA THR A 101 24.58 -11.78 -7.62
C THR A 101 23.43 -12.73 -8.02
N PRO A 102 22.85 -12.56 -9.22
CA PRO A 102 21.62 -13.24 -9.62
C PRO A 102 21.74 -14.76 -9.64
N THR A 103 22.85 -15.31 -10.15
CA THR A 103 23.05 -16.75 -10.27
C THR A 103 23.25 -17.39 -8.91
N GLN A 104 24.09 -16.79 -8.06
CA GLN A 104 24.29 -17.29 -6.69
C GLN A 104 22.96 -17.27 -5.93
N THR A 105 22.21 -16.16 -6.00
CA THR A 105 20.89 -16.06 -5.37
C THR A 105 19.93 -17.13 -5.89
N MET A 106 19.85 -17.37 -7.20
CA MET A 106 19.01 -18.43 -7.75
C MET A 106 19.43 -19.82 -7.26
N VAL A 107 20.72 -20.12 -7.22
CA VAL A 107 21.24 -21.40 -6.73
C VAL A 107 20.91 -21.59 -5.25
N ASP A 108 21.15 -20.57 -4.42
CA ASP A 108 20.87 -20.61 -2.98
C ASP A 108 19.36 -20.85 -2.71
N LEU A 109 18.49 -20.17 -3.46
CA LEU A 109 17.05 -20.33 -3.33
C LEU A 109 16.56 -21.70 -3.81
N LEU A 110 17.11 -22.21 -4.91
CA LEU A 110 16.76 -23.53 -5.43
C LEU A 110 17.24 -24.66 -4.49
N ASP A 111 18.42 -24.51 -3.90
CA ASP A 111 18.96 -25.44 -2.89
C ASP A 111 18.10 -25.42 -1.63
N ALA A 112 17.75 -24.24 -1.11
CA ALA A 112 16.85 -24.08 0.03
C ALA A 112 15.45 -24.67 -0.24
N ALA A 113 14.97 -24.62 -1.48
CA ALA A 113 13.72 -25.22 -1.91
C ALA A 113 13.83 -26.73 -2.23
N ASN A 114 15.00 -27.36 -2.06
CA ASN A 114 15.29 -28.76 -2.39
C ASN A 114 14.89 -29.13 -3.83
N VAL A 115 15.10 -28.23 -4.80
CA VAL A 115 14.72 -28.50 -6.19
C VAL A 115 15.68 -29.52 -6.81
N PRO A 116 15.20 -30.68 -7.29
CA PRO A 116 16.07 -31.76 -7.79
C PRO A 116 16.96 -31.36 -8.98
N ILE A 117 16.59 -30.31 -9.71
CA ILE A 117 17.31 -29.85 -10.89
C ILE A 117 18.68 -29.26 -10.55
N VAL A 118 18.89 -28.75 -9.33
CA VAL A 118 20.17 -28.16 -8.93
C VAL A 118 21.27 -29.20 -8.90
N PRO A 119 21.15 -30.33 -8.15
CA PRO A 119 22.13 -31.40 -8.24
C PRO A 119 22.33 -31.89 -9.67
N THR A 120 21.27 -32.07 -10.46
CA THR A 120 21.40 -32.60 -11.82
C THR A 120 22.18 -31.67 -12.74
N VAL A 121 21.84 -30.38 -12.80
CA VAL A 121 22.49 -29.42 -13.71
C VAL A 121 23.84 -28.98 -13.17
N ILE A 122 23.94 -28.65 -11.88
CA ILE A 122 25.19 -28.18 -11.28
C ILE A 122 26.24 -29.30 -11.24
N ASN A 123 25.84 -30.57 -11.01
CA ASN A 123 26.78 -31.69 -11.06
C ASN A 123 27.06 -32.19 -12.48
N ALA A 124 26.20 -31.93 -13.46
CA ALA A 124 26.51 -32.16 -14.87
C ALA A 124 27.64 -31.24 -15.35
N ILE A 125 27.73 -30.02 -14.79
CA ILE A 125 28.84 -29.11 -15.08
C ILE A 125 30.10 -29.57 -14.32
N PRO A 126 31.21 -29.89 -15.03
CA PRO A 126 32.46 -30.25 -14.40
C PRO A 126 32.90 -29.21 -13.37
N SER A 127 33.35 -29.65 -12.19
CA SER A 127 33.75 -28.75 -11.09
C SER A 127 34.80 -27.71 -11.52
N LEU A 128 35.70 -28.10 -12.43
CA LEU A 128 36.74 -27.24 -13.00
C LEU A 128 36.17 -26.02 -13.74
N ILE A 129 34.99 -26.15 -14.37
CA ILE A 129 34.39 -25.10 -15.19
C ILE A 129 33.17 -24.45 -14.55
N ARG A 130 32.64 -25.03 -13.46
CA ARG A 130 31.42 -24.57 -12.78
C ARG A 130 31.48 -23.08 -12.41
N GLY A 131 32.58 -22.63 -11.80
CA GLY A 131 32.75 -21.21 -11.44
C GLY A 131 32.70 -20.28 -12.66
N TYR A 132 33.27 -20.70 -13.80
CA TYR A 132 33.20 -19.94 -15.04
C TYR A 132 31.78 -19.90 -15.61
N VAL A 133 31.07 -21.04 -15.61
CA VAL A 133 29.68 -21.11 -16.11
C VAL A 133 28.76 -20.20 -15.30
N LEU A 134 28.83 -20.26 -13.96
CA LEU A 134 28.02 -19.38 -13.10
C LEU A 134 28.38 -17.91 -13.31
N GLY A 135 29.68 -17.59 -13.40
CA GLY A 135 30.14 -16.24 -13.72
C GLY A 135 29.66 -15.73 -15.08
N TRP A 136 29.56 -16.60 -16.10
CA TRP A 136 29.03 -16.21 -17.40
C TRP A 136 27.51 -15.99 -17.39
N ILE A 137 26.77 -16.74 -16.58
CA ILE A 137 25.33 -16.48 -16.36
C ILE A 137 25.16 -15.14 -15.67
N ASP A 138 25.91 -14.88 -14.59
CA ASP A 138 25.91 -13.60 -13.87
C ASP A 138 26.23 -12.44 -14.81
N GLU A 139 27.30 -12.55 -15.61
CA GLU A 139 27.66 -11.54 -16.60
C GLU A 139 26.51 -11.25 -17.55
N ASN A 140 25.79 -12.27 -18.04
CA ASN A 140 24.71 -12.06 -18.99
C ASN A 140 23.48 -11.42 -18.33
N ILE A 141 23.14 -11.81 -17.11
CA ILE A 141 22.02 -11.22 -16.37
C ILE A 141 22.36 -9.77 -16.01
N VAL A 142 23.55 -9.51 -15.47
CA VAL A 142 24.08 -8.17 -15.18
C VAL A 142 24.13 -7.33 -16.46
N LYS A 143 24.69 -7.84 -17.57
CA LYS A 143 24.69 -7.12 -18.85
C LYS A 143 23.27 -6.80 -19.32
N SER A 144 22.31 -7.70 -19.13
CA SER A 144 20.90 -7.45 -19.47
C SER A 144 20.31 -6.33 -18.61
N PHE A 145 20.65 -6.28 -17.32
CA PHE A 145 20.25 -5.19 -16.42
C PHE A 145 20.89 -3.84 -16.75
N TYR A 146 22.19 -3.80 -17.08
CA TYR A 146 22.94 -2.56 -17.25
C TYR A 146 22.96 -2.02 -18.69
N LYS A 147 22.76 -2.86 -19.72
CA LYS A 147 22.59 -2.37 -21.12
C LYS A 147 21.32 -1.53 -21.28
N SER A 148 20.35 -1.73 -20.40
CA SER A 148 19.12 -0.97 -20.34
C SER A 148 19.15 -0.11 -19.08
N VAL A 149 19.94 0.97 -19.05
CA VAL A 149 19.98 1.92 -17.90
C VAL A 149 18.59 2.29 -17.35
N PRO A 150 17.55 2.52 -18.18
CA PRO A 150 16.18 2.72 -17.68
C PRO A 150 15.66 1.54 -16.85
N PHE A 151 16.07 0.31 -17.16
CA PHE A 151 15.65 -0.90 -16.47
C PHE A 151 16.23 -1.00 -15.05
N ALA A 152 17.53 -0.75 -14.83
CA ALA A 152 18.11 -0.80 -13.49
C ALA A 152 17.43 0.19 -12.52
N GLN A 153 17.06 1.37 -13.04
CA GLN A 153 16.23 2.35 -12.34
C GLN A 153 14.81 1.83 -12.10
N THR A 154 14.20 1.20 -13.10
CA THR A 154 12.85 0.62 -12.99
C THR A 154 12.78 -0.51 -11.97
N LEU A 155 13.79 -1.40 -11.93
CA LEU A 155 13.88 -2.46 -10.92
C LEU A 155 14.07 -1.87 -9.53
N THR A 156 14.97 -0.90 -9.36
CA THR A 156 15.16 -0.24 -8.05
C THR A 156 13.87 0.43 -7.59
N SER A 157 13.20 1.18 -8.46
CA SER A 157 11.88 1.76 -8.19
C SER A 157 10.83 0.69 -7.87
N MET A 158 10.86 -0.47 -8.53
CA MET A 158 9.96 -1.59 -8.21
C MET A 158 10.26 -2.15 -6.81
N LEU A 159 11.53 -2.26 -6.41
CA LEU A 159 11.89 -2.71 -5.06
C LEU A 159 11.44 -1.70 -4.00
N ASP A 160 11.58 -0.41 -4.26
CA ASP A 160 11.10 0.66 -3.37
C ASP A 160 9.56 0.65 -3.26
N ASP A 161 8.87 0.42 -4.38
CA ASP A 161 7.42 0.29 -4.41
C ASP A 161 6.95 -1.00 -3.70
N LEU A 162 7.66 -2.12 -3.86
CA LEU A 162 7.39 -3.36 -3.12
C LEU A 162 7.67 -3.20 -1.62
N ALA A 163 8.73 -2.49 -1.25
CA ALA A 163 9.00 -2.13 0.15
C ALA A 163 7.85 -1.28 0.71
N THR A 164 7.36 -0.30 -0.06
CA THR A 164 6.20 0.51 0.32
C THR A 164 4.96 -0.36 0.47
N ILE A 165 4.66 -1.25 -0.49
CA ILE A 165 3.51 -2.17 -0.45
C ILE A 165 3.51 -3.01 0.83
N THR A 166 4.68 -3.48 1.25
CA THR A 166 4.80 -4.38 2.40
C THR A 166 4.84 -3.66 3.76
N THR A 167 4.94 -2.33 3.77
CA THR A 167 5.23 -1.57 5.01
C THR A 167 4.26 -0.43 5.28
N LYS A 168 3.68 0.14 4.23
CA LYS A 168 2.76 1.27 4.29
C LYS A 168 1.56 0.95 3.43
N PHE A 169 0.39 0.85 4.06
CA PHE A 169 -0.85 0.53 3.37
C PHE A 169 -2.01 1.31 3.96
N GLU A 170 -3.04 1.47 3.13
CA GLU A 170 -4.32 2.04 3.51
C GLU A 170 -5.34 0.91 3.61
N LEU A 171 -5.87 0.68 4.80
CA LEU A 171 -7.04 -0.17 4.98
C LEU A 171 -8.29 0.64 4.67
N VAL A 172 -9.02 0.23 3.64
CA VAL A 172 -10.28 0.87 3.27
C VAL A 172 -11.40 0.11 3.97
N THR A 173 -12.21 0.83 4.74
CA THR A 173 -13.32 0.27 5.50
C THR A 173 -14.57 1.12 5.33
N ASN A 174 -15.72 0.56 5.65
CA ASN A 174 -16.99 1.28 5.70
C ASN A 174 -17.50 1.30 7.14
N LEU A 175 -17.77 2.48 7.68
CA LEU A 175 -18.44 2.68 8.95
C LEU A 175 -19.90 3.07 8.68
N ASP A 176 -20.84 2.21 9.06
CA ASP A 176 -22.27 2.50 9.10
C ASP A 176 -22.61 2.96 10.53
N LEU A 177 -22.86 4.25 10.69
CA LEU A 177 -23.13 4.89 11.97
C LEU A 177 -24.62 5.23 12.06
N PRO A 178 -25.41 4.53 12.90
CA PRO A 178 -26.81 4.89 13.09
C PRO A 178 -26.96 6.16 13.93
N VAL A 179 -28.19 6.66 14.04
CA VAL A 179 -28.53 7.78 14.91
C VAL A 179 -28.20 7.42 16.36
N GLY A 180 -27.39 8.25 17.00
CA GLY A 180 -27.05 8.10 18.41
C GLY A 180 -28.20 8.44 19.35
N ASP A 181 -28.06 8.03 20.61
CA ASP A 181 -28.99 8.41 21.67
C ASP A 181 -28.80 9.88 22.10
N GLY A 182 -29.45 10.30 23.20
CA GLY A 182 -29.40 11.68 23.69
C GLY A 182 -28.01 12.18 24.11
N ILE A 183 -27.03 11.30 24.26
CA ILE A 183 -25.62 11.64 24.55
C ILE A 183 -24.68 11.28 23.39
N GLY A 184 -25.22 10.83 22.26
CA GLY A 184 -24.50 10.52 21.04
C GLY A 184 -24.01 9.07 20.94
N ASP A 185 -24.38 8.19 21.87
CA ASP A 185 -23.96 6.78 21.84
C ASP A 185 -24.77 5.98 20.81
N ALA A 186 -24.06 5.16 20.04
CA ALA A 186 -24.60 4.37 18.94
C ALA A 186 -23.86 3.03 18.80
N GLN A 187 -24.56 2.02 18.29
CA GLN A 187 -23.94 0.76 17.88
C GLN A 187 -23.76 0.74 16.36
N GLY A 188 -22.59 1.17 15.89
CA GLY A 188 -22.23 1.16 14.48
C GLY A 188 -21.79 -0.22 13.97
N THR A 189 -21.63 -0.31 12.67
CA THR A 189 -21.01 -1.47 11.99
C THR A 189 -19.79 -1.00 11.20
N HIS A 190 -18.64 -1.61 11.45
CA HIS A 190 -17.39 -1.31 10.74
C HIS A 190 -16.99 -2.50 9.89
N THR A 191 -16.93 -2.32 8.57
CA THR A 191 -16.75 -3.40 7.60
C THR A 191 -15.48 -3.20 6.78
N PHE A 192 -14.68 -4.24 6.63
CA PHE A 192 -13.51 -4.21 5.75
C PHE A 192 -13.91 -4.21 4.26
N SER A 193 -13.36 -3.29 3.47
CA SER A 193 -13.68 -3.12 2.05
C SER A 193 -12.54 -3.52 1.10
N GLY A 194 -11.29 -3.39 1.54
CA GLY A 194 -10.11 -3.70 0.74
C GLY A 194 -8.88 -2.94 1.22
N VAL A 195 -7.81 -3.02 0.43
CA VAL A 195 -6.53 -2.37 0.74
C VAL A 195 -6.12 -1.48 -0.42
N ALA A 196 -5.59 -0.30 -0.10
CA ALA A 196 -5.01 0.60 -1.07
C ALA A 196 -3.54 0.90 -0.76
N TRP A 197 -2.82 1.30 -1.80
CA TRP A 197 -1.43 1.74 -1.74
C TRP A 197 -1.21 2.94 -2.62
N ASN A 198 -0.21 3.73 -2.26
CA ASN A 198 0.28 4.81 -3.10
C ASN A 198 1.62 4.39 -3.71
N TRP A 199 1.66 4.29 -5.04
CA TRP A 199 2.89 4.20 -5.81
C TRP A 199 2.76 5.10 -7.03
N GLN A 200 3.86 5.73 -7.46
CA GLN A 200 3.87 6.70 -8.56
C GLN A 200 2.83 7.82 -8.38
N GLU A 201 2.70 8.33 -7.15
CA GLU A 201 1.74 9.39 -6.79
C GLU A 201 0.26 9.05 -7.06
N LYS A 202 -0.03 7.77 -7.32
CA LYS A 202 -1.37 7.28 -7.61
C LYS A 202 -1.83 6.33 -6.53
N ARG A 203 -3.07 6.51 -6.08
CA ARG A 203 -3.77 5.57 -5.22
C ARG A 203 -4.24 4.36 -6.04
N ASN A 204 -3.87 3.18 -5.60
CA ASN A 204 -4.23 1.91 -6.22
C ASN A 204 -4.99 1.07 -5.20
N PHE A 205 -6.28 0.86 -5.44
CA PHE A 205 -7.18 0.12 -4.55
C PHE A 205 -7.44 -1.29 -5.06
N ILE A 206 -7.33 -2.26 -4.15
CA ILE A 206 -7.69 -3.66 -4.38
C ILE A 206 -8.83 -4.00 -3.43
N GLY A 207 -10.03 -4.14 -4.01
CA GLY A 207 -11.24 -4.48 -3.28
C GLY A 207 -11.20 -5.90 -2.74
N ALA A 208 -11.71 -6.09 -1.52
CA ALA A 208 -11.90 -7.40 -0.96
C ALA A 208 -12.97 -8.19 -1.73
N PRO A 209 -12.82 -9.52 -1.89
CA PRO A 209 -13.92 -10.37 -2.34
C PRO A 209 -15.12 -10.24 -1.39
N GLU A 210 -16.34 -10.33 -1.92
CA GLU A 210 -17.57 -10.17 -1.11
C GLU A 210 -17.67 -11.14 0.06
N VAL A 211 -17.13 -12.35 -0.11
CA VAL A 211 -17.06 -13.34 0.98
C VAL A 211 -16.26 -12.80 2.16
N ILE A 212 -15.13 -12.13 1.92
CA ILE A 212 -14.32 -11.53 2.99
C ILE A 212 -15.04 -10.33 3.61
N LYS A 213 -15.65 -9.46 2.79
CA LYS A 213 -16.39 -8.29 3.30
C LYS A 213 -17.51 -8.70 4.27
N SER A 214 -18.23 -9.79 3.96
CA SER A 214 -19.32 -10.28 4.81
C SER A 214 -18.86 -10.88 6.13
N LEU A 215 -17.65 -11.44 6.18
CA LEU A 215 -17.08 -12.05 7.39
C LEU A 215 -16.41 -11.04 8.31
N GLU A 216 -16.00 -9.89 7.77
CA GLU A 216 -15.28 -8.83 8.47
C GLU A 216 -16.16 -7.60 8.76
N ALA A 217 -17.47 -7.80 8.94
CA ALA A 217 -18.39 -6.77 9.44
C ALA A 217 -18.46 -6.87 10.97
N MET A 218 -17.90 -5.88 11.66
CA MET A 218 -17.75 -5.88 13.11
C MET A 218 -18.68 -4.84 13.76
N PRO A 219 -19.47 -5.21 14.78
CA PRO A 219 -20.16 -4.21 15.59
C PRO A 219 -19.12 -3.36 16.33
N VAL A 220 -19.28 -2.03 16.29
CA VAL A 220 -18.43 -1.08 17.00
C VAL A 220 -19.30 -0.12 17.80
N ALA A 221 -19.05 0.00 19.10
CA ALA A 221 -19.66 1.05 19.89
C ALA A 221 -19.03 2.39 19.47
N ALA A 222 -19.88 3.38 19.22
CA ALA A 222 -19.49 4.68 18.73
C ALA A 222 -20.16 5.76 19.58
N ASN A 223 -19.47 6.86 19.78
CA ASN A 223 -20.03 8.08 20.34
C ASN A 223 -19.77 9.22 19.35
N ALA A 224 -20.84 9.81 18.81
CA ALA A 224 -20.76 10.93 17.89
C ALA A 224 -21.53 12.12 18.47
N VAL A 225 -20.82 13.21 18.75
CA VAL A 225 -21.38 14.38 19.43
C VAL A 225 -21.20 15.62 18.58
N ALA A 226 -22.28 16.37 18.39
CA ALA A 226 -22.28 17.65 17.70
C ALA A 226 -21.63 18.72 18.57
N LEU A 227 -20.88 19.62 17.96
CA LEU A 227 -20.34 20.80 18.63
C LEU A 227 -21.25 22.00 18.43
N GLU A 228 -21.31 22.88 19.44
CA GLU A 228 -22.24 24.02 19.45
C GLU A 228 -21.99 25.03 18.32
N LYS A 229 -20.73 25.15 17.87
CA LYS A 229 -20.33 26.10 16.82
C LYS A 229 -20.03 25.34 15.54
N ARG A 230 -20.73 25.68 14.45
CA ARG A 230 -20.36 25.21 13.10
C ARG A 230 -19.72 26.31 12.29
N SER A 231 -18.81 25.90 11.44
CA SER A 231 -18.15 26.72 10.43
C SER A 231 -17.46 25.74 9.48
N PRO A 232 -17.31 26.05 8.18
CA PRO A 232 -16.50 25.24 7.27
C PRO A 232 -15.03 25.14 7.71
N GLU A 233 -14.58 26.05 8.57
CA GLU A 233 -13.24 26.13 9.13
C GLU A 233 -13.13 25.51 10.53
N LEU A 234 -14.25 25.10 11.15
CA LEU A 234 -14.28 24.51 12.49
C LEU A 234 -14.90 23.11 12.48
N GLU A 235 -14.42 22.25 13.38
CA GLU A 235 -15.05 20.94 13.59
C GLU A 235 -16.52 21.12 14.00
N SER A 236 -17.41 20.37 13.36
CA SER A 236 -18.86 20.39 13.61
C SER A 236 -19.30 19.26 14.55
N GLY A 237 -18.45 18.25 14.73
CA GLY A 237 -18.67 17.15 15.66
C GLY A 237 -17.39 16.41 16.02
N ARG A 238 -17.48 15.50 16.98
CA ARG A 238 -16.42 14.57 17.36
C ARG A 238 -16.93 13.14 17.29
N LEU A 239 -16.09 12.26 16.78
CA LEU A 239 -16.33 10.83 16.72
C LEU A 239 -15.37 10.10 17.65
N LYS A 240 -15.89 9.18 18.44
CA LYS A 240 -15.14 8.18 19.19
C LYS A 240 -15.63 6.78 18.81
N LEU A 241 -14.69 5.86 18.62
CA LEU A 241 -14.94 4.47 18.25
C LEU A 241 -14.25 3.57 19.27
N GLU A 242 -14.98 2.60 19.79
CA GLU A 242 -14.45 1.64 20.77
C GLU A 242 -13.69 0.48 20.13
N GLU A 243 -13.22 -0.43 20.97
CA GLU A 243 -12.40 -1.55 20.58
C GLU A 243 -13.11 -2.52 19.63
N HIS A 244 -12.42 -2.90 18.57
CA HIS A 244 -12.80 -4.00 17.69
C HIS A 244 -11.56 -4.55 16.96
N LYS A 245 -11.74 -5.63 16.20
CA LYS A 245 -10.64 -6.36 15.54
C LYS A 245 -11.02 -6.76 14.13
N PHE A 246 -10.04 -6.73 13.23
CA PHE A 246 -10.15 -7.28 11.88
C PHE A 246 -9.10 -8.37 11.67
N THR A 247 -9.45 -9.38 10.88
CA THR A 247 -8.46 -10.27 10.28
C THR A 247 -8.23 -9.82 8.84
N ILE A 248 -6.99 -9.41 8.54
CA ILE A 248 -6.68 -8.79 7.25
C ILE A 248 -5.61 -9.64 6.56
N PRO A 249 -5.94 -10.30 5.44
CA PRO A 249 -4.97 -11.07 4.66
C PRO A 249 -4.10 -10.12 3.82
N ILE A 250 -3.39 -9.19 4.49
CA ILE A 250 -2.63 -8.11 3.86
C ILE A 250 -1.56 -8.65 2.92
N GLY A 251 -0.97 -9.82 3.22
CA GLY A 251 -0.01 -10.48 2.36
C GLY A 251 -0.63 -10.93 1.04
N SER A 252 -1.86 -11.46 1.08
CA SER A 252 -2.61 -11.80 -0.13
C SER A 252 -2.90 -10.56 -1.00
N PHE A 253 -3.35 -9.47 -0.38
CA PHE A 253 -3.54 -8.21 -1.13
C PHE A 253 -2.22 -7.61 -1.62
N ALA A 254 -1.13 -7.73 -0.87
CA ALA A 254 0.19 -7.25 -1.26
C ALA A 254 0.77 -8.02 -2.46
N VAL A 255 0.50 -9.33 -2.59
CA VAL A 255 0.83 -10.09 -3.82
C VAL A 255 0.05 -9.55 -5.02
N LEU A 256 -1.26 -9.30 -4.86
CA LEU A 256 -2.07 -8.70 -5.94
C LEU A 256 -1.58 -7.29 -6.31
N ALA A 257 -1.15 -6.51 -5.32
CA ALA A 257 -0.55 -5.19 -5.54
C ALA A 257 0.79 -5.29 -6.29
N ALA A 258 1.63 -6.27 -5.94
CA ALA A 258 2.89 -6.53 -6.64
C ALA A 258 2.66 -6.93 -8.10
N ASP A 259 1.66 -7.76 -8.39
CA ASP A 259 1.30 -8.13 -9.76
C ASP A 259 0.73 -6.94 -10.54
N ARG A 260 -0.08 -6.10 -9.89
CA ARG A 260 -0.58 -4.85 -10.48
C ARG A 260 0.56 -3.88 -10.80
N LEU A 261 1.50 -3.71 -9.88
CA LEU A 261 2.71 -2.91 -10.05
C LEU A 261 3.54 -3.42 -11.24
N ALA A 262 3.73 -4.74 -11.34
CA ALA A 262 4.43 -5.37 -12.45
C ALA A 262 3.72 -5.10 -13.80
N LYS A 263 2.38 -5.15 -13.82
CA LYS A 263 1.58 -4.78 -14.99
C LYS A 263 1.74 -3.32 -15.37
N ASP A 264 1.62 -2.42 -14.42
CA ASP A 264 1.65 -0.98 -14.70
C ASP A 264 3.05 -0.50 -15.13
N LYS A 265 4.15 -1.10 -14.59
CA LYS A 265 5.52 -0.73 -14.97
C LYS A 265 6.05 -1.45 -16.22
N PHE A 266 5.67 -2.71 -16.45
CA PHE A 266 6.30 -3.55 -17.49
C PHE A 266 5.31 -4.12 -18.52
N GLY A 267 4.03 -3.73 -18.46
CA GLY A 267 2.96 -4.34 -19.25
C GLY A 267 2.88 -5.86 -19.03
N ALA A 268 3.33 -6.34 -17.87
CA ALA A 268 3.39 -7.76 -17.54
C ALA A 268 2.07 -8.28 -16.98
N THR A 269 1.86 -9.60 -16.99
CA THR A 269 0.68 -10.20 -16.33
C THR A 269 0.87 -10.40 -14.83
N GLY A 270 2.10 -10.31 -14.34
CA GLY A 270 2.46 -10.44 -12.93
C GLY A 270 3.98 -10.36 -12.75
N LEU A 271 4.46 -10.56 -11.52
CA LEU A 271 5.86 -10.37 -11.16
C LEU A 271 6.81 -11.32 -11.93
N ARG A 272 6.38 -12.57 -12.15
CA ARG A 272 7.15 -13.57 -12.91
C ARG A 272 7.32 -13.22 -14.38
N ASP A 273 6.25 -12.72 -15.01
CA ASP A 273 6.29 -12.28 -16.41
C ASP A 273 7.17 -11.03 -16.53
N ALA A 274 7.06 -10.09 -15.59
CA ALA A 274 7.94 -8.92 -15.55
C ALA A 274 9.42 -9.31 -15.46
N LEU A 275 9.80 -10.22 -14.56
CA LEU A 275 11.19 -10.73 -14.52
C LEU A 275 11.58 -11.49 -15.79
N GLY A 276 10.67 -12.28 -16.37
CA GLY A 276 10.93 -13.06 -17.58
C GLY A 276 11.18 -12.20 -18.82
N LYS A 277 10.54 -11.04 -18.92
CA LYS A 277 10.81 -10.06 -20.00
C LYS A 277 12.21 -9.45 -19.93
N VAL A 278 12.83 -9.52 -18.76
CA VAL A 278 14.14 -8.92 -18.48
C VAL A 278 15.24 -9.96 -18.59
N VAL A 279 15.00 -11.10 -17.95
CA VAL A 279 15.93 -12.21 -17.93
C VAL A 279 15.58 -13.13 -19.10
N ASN A 280 16.19 -12.84 -20.26
CA ASN A 280 16.04 -13.67 -21.44
C ASN A 280 16.82 -14.98 -21.28
N CYS A 281 16.21 -15.96 -20.59
CA CYS A 281 16.82 -17.26 -20.33
C CYS A 281 17.23 -18.01 -21.61
N GLU A 282 16.56 -17.77 -22.75
CA GLU A 282 16.94 -18.37 -24.04
C GLU A 282 18.27 -17.77 -24.53
N ALA A 283 18.40 -16.44 -24.53
CA ALA A 283 19.61 -15.76 -24.95
C ALA A 283 20.79 -16.05 -24.00
N ILE A 284 20.54 -16.10 -22.69
CA ILE A 284 21.55 -16.48 -21.69
C ILE A 284 22.05 -17.89 -21.97
N ALA A 285 21.13 -18.85 -22.13
CA ALA A 285 21.49 -20.23 -22.41
C ALA A 285 22.26 -20.37 -23.73
N GLU A 286 21.88 -19.61 -24.77
CA GLU A 286 22.59 -19.60 -26.05
C GLU A 286 23.99 -19.00 -25.96
N ASP A 287 24.19 -17.89 -25.24
CA ASP A 287 25.51 -17.30 -25.07
C ASP A 287 26.42 -18.23 -24.26
N VAL A 288 25.93 -18.72 -23.11
CA VAL A 288 26.73 -19.53 -22.18
C VAL A 288 27.07 -20.89 -22.78
N SER A 289 26.16 -21.54 -23.50
CA SER A 289 26.41 -22.85 -24.13
C SER A 289 27.52 -22.82 -25.19
N LYS A 290 27.71 -21.68 -25.88
CA LYS A 290 28.75 -21.49 -26.89
C LYS A 290 30.13 -21.16 -26.30
N ARG A 291 30.23 -20.90 -24.99
CA ARG A 291 31.49 -20.56 -24.33
C ARG A 291 32.30 -21.83 -24.05
N CYS A 292 33.61 -21.66 -24.06
CA CYS A 292 34.55 -22.73 -23.77
C CYS A 292 35.78 -22.17 -23.07
N ILE A 293 36.42 -23.01 -22.26
CA ILE A 293 37.72 -22.70 -21.65
C ILE A 293 38.83 -23.55 -22.28
N ASN A 294 40.04 -23.01 -22.26
CA ASN A 294 41.27 -23.73 -22.61
C ASN A 294 42.04 -24.00 -21.31
N PRO A 295 41.76 -25.11 -20.60
CA PRO A 295 42.55 -25.48 -19.43
C PRO A 295 44.00 -25.79 -19.82
N PRO A 296 44.95 -25.75 -18.88
CA PRO A 296 46.31 -26.22 -19.13
C PRO A 296 46.30 -27.72 -19.49
N GLY A 297 46.44 -28.02 -20.79
CA GLY A 297 46.41 -29.38 -21.35
C GLY A 297 45.88 -29.42 -22.79
N PRO A 298 45.91 -30.58 -23.46
CA PRO A 298 45.30 -30.72 -24.78
C PRO A 298 43.77 -30.80 -24.66
N GLY A 299 43.07 -29.86 -25.29
CA GLY A 299 41.62 -29.88 -25.44
C GLY A 299 40.92 -28.60 -24.99
N LYS A 300 39.83 -28.27 -25.67
CA LYS A 300 38.93 -27.16 -25.34
C LYS A 300 37.70 -27.76 -24.69
N ILE A 301 37.35 -27.29 -23.48
CA ILE A 301 36.14 -27.74 -22.78
C ILE A 301 35.06 -26.71 -23.04
N CYS A 302 34.04 -27.09 -23.81
CA CYS A 302 32.87 -26.27 -24.09
C CYS A 302 31.71 -26.65 -23.17
N VAL A 303 30.79 -25.71 -22.93
CA VAL A 303 29.64 -25.96 -22.06
C VAL A 303 28.61 -26.85 -22.74
N ASP A 304 28.15 -26.52 -23.95
CA ASP A 304 27.22 -27.33 -24.78
C ASP A 304 25.94 -27.86 -24.08
N HIS A 305 25.47 -27.16 -23.03
CA HIS A 305 24.30 -27.55 -22.21
C HIS A 305 23.16 -26.51 -22.30
N LYS A 306 22.77 -26.10 -23.51
CA LYS A 306 21.79 -25.02 -23.72
C LYS A 306 20.45 -25.30 -23.03
N SER A 307 19.91 -26.50 -23.17
CA SER A 307 18.62 -26.89 -22.57
C SER A 307 18.64 -26.81 -21.04
N GLU A 308 19.70 -27.31 -20.42
CA GLU A 308 19.87 -27.40 -18.98
C GLU A 308 20.07 -26.01 -18.37
N ILE A 309 20.85 -25.14 -19.02
CA ILE A 309 21.04 -23.75 -18.59
C ILE A 309 19.73 -22.98 -18.70
N LYS A 310 18.97 -23.16 -19.78
CA LYS A 310 17.65 -22.54 -19.94
C LYS A 310 16.69 -23.03 -18.86
N GLY A 311 16.69 -24.32 -18.57
CA GLY A 311 15.88 -24.94 -17.52
C GLY A 311 16.23 -24.40 -16.13
N LEU A 312 17.52 -24.32 -15.82
CA LEU A 312 18.03 -23.74 -14.57
C LEU A 312 17.60 -22.27 -14.41
N CYS A 313 17.75 -21.47 -15.46
CA CYS A 313 17.36 -20.06 -15.45
C CYS A 313 15.85 -19.89 -15.21
N ASN A 314 14.99 -20.59 -15.96
CA ASN A 314 13.54 -20.47 -15.78
C ASN A 314 13.08 -20.95 -14.40
N THR A 315 13.59 -22.11 -13.96
CA THR A 315 13.24 -22.68 -12.64
C THR A 315 13.74 -21.77 -11.52
N GLY A 316 14.94 -21.19 -11.66
CA GLY A 316 15.49 -20.23 -10.71
C GLY A 316 14.61 -18.99 -10.57
N LEU A 317 14.11 -18.45 -11.68
CA LEU A 317 13.15 -17.33 -11.65
C LEU A 317 11.81 -17.74 -11.02
N ASP A 318 11.30 -18.93 -11.32
CA ASP A 318 10.05 -19.43 -10.73
C ASP A 318 10.18 -19.56 -9.20
N VAL A 319 11.28 -20.13 -8.72
CA VAL A 319 11.56 -20.26 -7.28
C VAL A 319 11.79 -18.91 -6.63
N LEU A 320 12.52 -17.99 -7.27
CA LEU A 320 12.69 -16.62 -6.76
C LEU A 320 11.32 -15.96 -6.54
N ILE A 321 10.43 -16.03 -7.51
CA ILE A 321 9.08 -15.46 -7.39
C ILE A 321 8.27 -16.18 -6.31
N GLY A 322 8.31 -17.51 -6.26
CA GLY A 322 7.63 -18.28 -5.23
C GLY A 322 8.10 -17.93 -3.82
N VAL A 323 9.40 -17.69 -3.64
CA VAL A 323 9.97 -17.22 -2.36
C VAL A 323 9.49 -15.80 -2.05
N VAL A 324 9.57 -14.88 -3.01
CA VAL A 324 9.10 -13.48 -2.82
C VAL A 324 7.63 -13.45 -2.46
N GLN A 325 6.76 -14.13 -3.23
CA GLN A 325 5.32 -14.19 -2.95
C GLN A 325 5.05 -14.90 -1.63
N GLY A 326 5.70 -16.03 -1.35
CA GLY A 326 5.54 -16.77 -0.11
C GLY A 326 5.97 -15.97 1.13
N GLN A 327 7.00 -15.13 1.00
CA GLN A 327 7.35 -14.19 2.06
C GLN A 327 6.29 -13.09 2.15
N ILE A 328 5.91 -12.40 1.07
CA ILE A 328 4.85 -11.38 1.11
C ILE A 328 3.56 -11.93 1.76
N MET A 329 3.16 -13.17 1.47
CA MET A 329 2.00 -13.81 2.09
C MET A 329 2.12 -13.97 3.62
N ARG A 330 3.33 -14.12 4.16
CA ARG A 330 3.56 -14.16 5.62
C ARG A 330 3.35 -12.81 6.31
N LEU A 331 3.11 -11.74 5.56
CA LEU A 331 2.72 -10.45 6.12
C LEU A 331 1.28 -10.45 6.62
N ASP A 332 0.47 -11.46 6.29
CA ASP A 332 -0.91 -11.59 6.78
C ASP A 332 -0.98 -11.29 8.28
N LEU A 333 -1.80 -10.29 8.62
CA LEU A 333 -1.99 -9.85 9.99
C LEU A 333 -3.14 -10.66 10.57
N PRO A 334 -2.88 -11.65 11.44
CA PRO A 334 -3.94 -12.51 11.94
C PRO A 334 -4.99 -11.69 12.68
N PHE A 335 -4.56 -10.66 13.42
CA PHE A 335 -5.44 -9.71 14.09
C PHE A 335 -4.84 -8.31 14.08
N LEU A 336 -5.53 -7.38 13.42
CA LEU A 336 -5.40 -5.95 13.65
C LEU A 336 -6.42 -5.56 14.71
N ARG A 337 -5.95 -5.10 15.87
CA ARG A 337 -6.78 -4.63 16.96
C ARG A 337 -6.80 -3.11 16.96
N LEU A 338 -7.97 -2.53 16.73
CA LEU A 338 -8.21 -1.10 16.86
C LEU A 338 -8.82 -0.88 18.24
N LYS A 339 -8.01 -0.45 19.21
CA LYS A 339 -8.43 -0.36 20.62
C LYS A 339 -9.35 0.83 20.89
N GLU A 340 -9.02 1.98 20.30
CA GLU A 340 -9.81 3.21 20.42
C GLU A 340 -9.50 4.10 19.22
N GLY A 341 -10.54 4.70 18.64
CA GLY A 341 -10.43 5.68 17.56
C GLY A 341 -11.06 7.00 17.97
N THR A 342 -10.43 8.12 17.60
CA THR A 342 -11.03 9.45 17.73
C THR A 342 -10.83 10.25 16.45
N ALA A 343 -11.80 11.09 16.08
CA ALA A 343 -11.72 11.95 14.90
C ALA A 343 -12.60 13.21 15.00
N GLN A 344 -12.33 14.17 14.12
CA GLN A 344 -13.15 15.37 13.92
C GLN A 344 -14.15 15.14 12.78
N MET A 345 -15.38 15.61 12.96
CA MET A 345 -16.45 15.53 11.97
C MET A 345 -16.77 16.93 11.42
N TRP A 346 -17.02 17.03 10.11
CA TRP A 346 -17.19 18.31 9.40
C TRP A 346 -18.46 18.32 8.56
N ASP A 347 -19.28 19.35 8.75
CA ASP A 347 -20.47 19.69 7.98
C ASP A 347 -20.10 20.37 6.65
N ALA A 348 -19.11 19.81 5.95
CA ALA A 348 -18.68 20.27 4.64
C ALA A 348 -17.80 19.18 3.98
N PRO A 349 -17.92 18.97 2.65
CA PRO A 349 -17.11 17.99 1.93
C PRO A 349 -15.65 18.44 1.80
N THR A 350 -15.39 19.75 1.91
CA THR A 350 -14.06 20.38 1.88
C THR A 350 -14.00 21.56 2.82
N GLU A 351 -12.78 21.97 3.18
CA GLU A 351 -12.57 23.27 3.83
C GLU A 351 -13.15 24.40 2.96
N GLY A 352 -13.93 25.29 3.57
CA GLY A 352 -14.66 26.35 2.86
C GLY A 352 -15.84 25.88 1.99
N GLY A 353 -16.20 24.59 2.03
CA GLY A 353 -17.35 24.04 1.31
C GLY A 353 -18.71 24.52 1.86
N PRO A 354 -19.80 24.28 1.12
CA PRO A 354 -21.15 24.64 1.59
C PRO A 354 -21.52 23.81 2.83
N LEU A 355 -22.20 24.47 3.78
CA LEU A 355 -22.79 23.81 4.94
C LEU A 355 -24.22 23.36 4.59
N ASP A 356 -24.58 22.12 4.95
CA ASP A 356 -25.92 21.57 4.69
C ASP A 356 -26.53 20.84 5.89
N ALA A 357 -25.92 20.99 7.07
CA ALA A 357 -26.24 20.27 8.30
C ALA A 357 -26.00 18.76 8.19
N THR A 358 -25.14 18.30 7.29
CA THR A 358 -24.78 16.89 7.13
C THR A 358 -23.28 16.71 7.25
N ILE A 359 -22.84 15.81 8.12
CA ILE A 359 -21.41 15.51 8.20
C ILE A 359 -20.97 14.73 6.98
N ASP A 360 -20.26 15.39 6.08
CA ASP A 360 -19.71 14.80 4.86
C ASP A 360 -18.30 14.23 5.03
N ARG A 361 -17.56 14.70 6.03
CA ARG A 361 -16.13 14.43 6.17
C ARG A 361 -15.72 14.14 7.61
N ILE A 362 -14.84 13.16 7.76
CA ILE A 362 -14.13 12.82 8.99
C ILE A 362 -12.65 13.08 8.76
N ASP A 363 -12.02 13.88 9.60
CA ASP A 363 -10.60 14.24 9.48
C ASP A 363 -9.87 14.11 10.82
N LYS A 364 -8.54 14.16 10.73
CA LYS A 364 -7.61 14.05 11.88
C LYS A 364 -7.91 12.84 12.77
N GLY A 365 -8.33 11.74 12.14
CA GLY A 365 -8.61 10.50 12.83
C GLY A 365 -7.32 9.84 13.32
N PHE A 366 -7.35 9.33 14.54
CA PHE A 366 -6.24 8.58 15.15
C PHE A 366 -6.76 7.29 15.77
N TRP A 367 -6.03 6.19 15.56
CA TRP A 367 -6.28 4.91 16.20
C TRP A 367 -5.17 4.59 17.20
N THR A 368 -5.56 4.14 18.38
CA THR A 368 -4.69 3.30 19.21
C THR A 368 -4.74 1.88 18.65
N ALA A 369 -3.84 1.54 17.73
CA ALA A 369 -3.84 0.26 17.02
C ALA A 369 -2.72 -0.68 17.48
N PHE A 370 -3.00 -1.98 17.44
CA PHE A 370 -2.05 -3.04 17.72
C PHE A 370 -2.11 -4.12 16.66
N VAL A 371 -0.96 -4.71 16.35
CA VAL A 371 -0.87 -5.92 15.52
C VAL A 371 -0.17 -7.02 16.29
N THR A 372 -0.61 -8.25 16.05
CA THR A 372 0.01 -9.43 16.68
C THR A 372 1.16 -9.93 15.81
N VAL A 373 2.37 -9.90 16.35
CA VAL A 373 3.56 -10.49 15.73
C VAL A 373 4.02 -11.67 16.57
N GLY A 374 3.89 -12.89 16.04
CA GLY A 374 4.10 -14.11 16.81
C GLY A 374 3.06 -14.22 17.94
N LYS A 375 3.49 -14.05 19.19
CA LYS A 375 2.61 -14.09 20.39
C LYS A 375 2.49 -12.73 21.10
N THR A 376 3.02 -11.67 20.50
CA THR A 376 3.14 -10.36 21.15
C THR A 376 2.37 -9.32 20.38
N GLU A 377 1.53 -8.54 21.07
CA GLU A 377 0.92 -7.34 20.51
C GLU A 377 1.95 -6.21 20.45
N LYS A 378 2.01 -5.54 19.30
CA LYS A 378 2.89 -4.39 19.06
C LYS A 378 2.04 -3.19 18.67
N PRO A 379 2.21 -2.03 19.34
CA PRO A 379 1.49 -0.83 18.95
C PRO A 379 1.98 -0.37 17.57
N ILE A 380 1.07 0.15 16.76
CA ILE A 380 1.40 0.74 15.45
C ILE A 380 0.76 2.10 15.31
N LEU A 381 1.44 2.99 14.59
CA LEU A 381 0.87 4.28 14.24
C LEU A 381 -0.21 4.06 13.18
N ALA A 382 -1.41 4.55 13.47
CA ALA A 382 -2.56 4.43 12.61
C ALA A 382 -3.40 5.70 12.65
N THR A 383 -3.61 6.32 11.50
CA THR A 383 -4.49 7.48 11.34
C THR A 383 -5.61 7.14 10.37
N PHE A 384 -6.68 7.93 10.37
CA PHE A 384 -7.72 7.76 9.38
C PHE A 384 -8.39 9.08 8.98
N VAL A 385 -8.92 9.09 7.77
CA VAL A 385 -9.87 10.08 7.28
C VAL A 385 -11.09 9.34 6.77
N GLY A 386 -12.20 10.04 6.61
CA GLY A 386 -13.43 9.45 6.13
C GLY A 386 -14.24 10.41 5.29
N ARG A 387 -14.99 9.84 4.34
CA ARG A 387 -15.95 10.57 3.53
C ARG A 387 -17.31 9.88 3.60
N ARG A 388 -18.37 10.66 3.62
CA ARG A 388 -19.72 10.14 3.56
C ARG A 388 -19.98 9.48 2.21
N THR A 389 -20.79 8.43 2.19
CA THR A 389 -21.16 7.66 1.01
C THR A 389 -22.65 7.35 1.03
N GLY A 390 -23.26 7.17 -0.15
CA GLY A 390 -24.63 6.67 -0.28
C GLY A 390 -25.74 7.71 -0.20
N ASP A 391 -25.48 8.93 0.30
CA ASP A 391 -26.44 10.03 0.22
C ASP A 391 -26.15 10.87 -1.04
N VAL A 392 -27.17 11.00 -1.89
CA VAL A 392 -27.11 11.32 -3.33
C VAL A 392 -26.69 12.77 -3.66
N ALA A 393 -26.03 13.47 -2.74
CA ALA A 393 -25.65 14.88 -2.88
C ALA A 393 -24.13 15.13 -2.95
N SER A 394 -23.27 14.12 -2.82
CA SER A 394 -21.83 14.31 -3.00
C SER A 394 -21.46 14.27 -4.50
N PRO A 395 -20.97 15.36 -5.11
CA PRO A 395 -20.43 15.30 -6.46
C PRO A 395 -19.20 14.38 -6.44
N SER A 396 -19.19 13.39 -7.33
CA SER A 396 -17.99 12.62 -7.64
C SER A 396 -16.87 13.58 -8.04
N ARG A 397 -15.72 13.51 -7.37
CA ARG A 397 -14.49 14.16 -7.82
C ARG A 397 -13.90 13.44 -9.03
#